data_AF-A0AAW9KJD5-F1
#
_entry.id   AF-A0AAW9KJD5-F1
#
_cell.length_a   1.000
_cell.length_b   1.000
_cell.length_c   1.000
_cell.angle_alpha   90.00
_cell.angle_beta   90.00
_cell.angle_gamma   90.00
#
_symmetry.space_group_name_H-M   'P 1'
#
loop_
_entity.id
_entity.type
_entity.pdbx_description
1 polymer ?
#
loop_
_entity_poly.entity_id
_entity_poly.type
_entity_poly.pdbx_seq_one_letter_code
_entity_poly.pdbx_strand_id
1 'polypeptide(L)' 'MAKKGIFITLEGGEGAGKTTALRYLVEQLEASGQSVLVTREPGGIPIAEQICKVIL' A
#
# COMPACT_ATOMS: atom_id res chain seq x y z
N MET A 1 24.98 9.68 4.46
CA MET A 1 24.32 8.41 4.87
C MET A 1 22.91 8.42 4.31
N ALA A 2 22.46 7.33 3.67
CA ALA A 2 21.07 7.22 3.24
C ALA A 2 20.17 7.06 4.48
N LYS A 3 19.12 7.88 4.59
CA LYS A 3 18.15 7.79 5.69
C LYS A 3 17.37 6.48 5.53
N LYS A 4 17.27 5.67 6.59
CA LYS A 4 16.46 4.43 6.56
C LYS A 4 14.98 4.81 6.42
N GLY A 5 14.28 4.18 5.48
CA GLY A 5 12.83 4.28 5.34
C GLY A 5 12.09 3.38 6.35
N ILE A 6 10.76 3.50 6.37
CA ILE A 6 9.86 2.65 7.16
C ILE A 6 9.01 1.84 6.19
N PHE A 7 8.87 0.53 6.45
CA PHE A 7 7.97 -0.35 5.70
C PHE A 7 6.79 -0.75 6.59
N ILE A 8 5.56 -0.49 6.12
CA ILE A 8 4.31 -0.67 6.87
C ILE A 8 3.39 -1.57 6.03
N THR A 9 2.82 -2.61 6.64
CA THR A 9 1.77 -3.44 6.04
C THR A 9 0.44 -3.22 6.76
N LEU A 10 -0.66 -3.34 6.01
CA LEU A 10 -2.02 -3.24 6.55
C LEU A 10 -2.73 -4.58 6.32
N GLU A 11 -2.95 -5.33 7.40
CA GLU A 11 -3.54 -6.68 7.37
C GLU A 11 -4.95 -6.70 7.95
N GLY A 12 -5.76 -7.68 7.53
CA GLY A 12 -7.13 -7.87 8.01
C GLY A 12 -8.04 -8.59 7.02
N GLY A 13 -9.21 -9.04 7.49
CA GLY A 13 -10.20 -9.74 6.67
C GLY A 13 -10.83 -8.90 5.56
N GLU A 14 -11.66 -9.52 4.73
CA GLU A 14 -12.47 -8.82 3.73
C GLU A 14 -13.40 -7.81 4.41
N GLY A 15 -13.54 -6.61 3.82
CA GLY A 15 -14.35 -5.53 4.41
C GLY A 15 -13.75 -4.85 5.65
N ALA A 16 -12.57 -5.23 6.15
CA ALA A 16 -11.95 -4.64 7.35
C ALA A 16 -11.47 -3.17 7.20
N GLY A 17 -11.77 -2.51 6.09
CA GLY A 17 -11.44 -1.09 5.88
C GLY A 17 -9.97 -0.80 5.53
N LYS A 18 -9.16 -1.82 5.18
CA LYS A 18 -7.73 -1.68 4.86
C LYS A 18 -7.43 -0.60 3.83
N THR A 19 -8.21 -0.55 2.74
CA THR A 19 -8.04 0.45 1.67
C THR A 19 -8.35 1.86 2.15
N THR A 20 -9.33 2.02 3.04
CA THR A 20 -9.67 3.31 3.65
C THR A 20 -8.56 3.76 4.60
N ALA A 21 -8.06 2.85 5.45
CA ALA A 21 -6.97 3.13 6.36
C ALA A 21 -5.68 3.51 5.62
N LEU A 22 -5.37 2.80 4.52
CA LEU A 22 -4.25 3.12 3.63
C LEU A 22 -4.32 4.56 3.12
N ARG A 23 -5.47 4.97 2.56
CA ARG A 23 -5.66 6.33 2.04
C ARG A 23 -5.45 7.38 3.12
N TYR A 24 -6.08 7.21 4.28
CA TYR A 24 -5.96 8.14 5.40
C TYR A 24 -4.52 8.23 5.96
N LEU A 25 -3.78 7.10 5.97
CA LEU A 25 -2.40 7.07 6.40
C LEU A 25 -1.49 7.81 5.41
N VAL A 26 -1.67 7.56 4.11
CA VAL A 26 -0.90 8.22 3.03
C VAL A 26 -1.12 9.73 3.07
N GLU A 27 -2.37 10.18 3.11
CA GLU A 27 -2.72 11.61 3.15
C GLU A 27 -2.07 12.33 4.35
N GLN A 28 -2.09 11.74 5.54
CA GLN A 28 -1.45 12.33 6.72
C GLN A 28 0.07 12.36 6.62
N LEU A 29 0.69 11.29 6.13
CA LEU A 29 2.14 11.22 5.99
C LEU A 29 2.63 12.24 4.95
N GLU A 30 1.94 12.34 3.81
CA GLU A 30 2.24 13.34 2.78
C GLU A 30 2.01 14.77 3.30
N ALA A 31 0.92 15.01 4.03
CA ALA A 31 0.66 16.31 4.68
C ALA A 31 1.74 16.69 5.71
N SER A 32 2.41 15.70 6.32
CA SER A 32 3.56 15.91 7.21
C SER A 32 4.90 16.07 6.48
N GLY A 33 4.89 16.13 5.15
CA GLY A 33 6.08 16.31 4.31
C GLY A 33 6.93 15.05 4.13
N GLN A 34 6.38 13.86 4.40
CA GLN A 34 7.07 12.60 4.16
C GLN A 34 6.81 12.09 2.74
N SER A 35 7.84 11.53 2.11
CA SER A 35 7.69 10.79 0.85
C SER A 35 7.08 9.42 1.16
N VAL A 36 5.97 9.09 0.50
CA VAL A 36 5.28 7.81 0.68
C VAL A 36 5.29 7.03 -0.63
N LEU A 37 5.64 5.73 -0.56
CA LEU A 37 5.49 4.79 -1.66
C LEU A 37 4.43 3.77 -1.27
N VAL A 38 3.41 3.64 -2.12
CA VAL A 38 2.29 2.74 -1.89
C VAL A 38 2.40 1.55 -2.82
N THR A 39 2.17 0.35 -2.28
CA THR A 39 1.99 -0.89 -3.04
C THR A 39 0.88 -1.72 -2.42
N ARG A 40 0.37 -2.72 -3.14
CA ARG A 40 -0.64 -3.67 -2.66
C ARG A 40 -0.32 -5.06 -3.16
N GLU A 41 -0.74 -6.07 -2.41
CA GLU A 41 -0.73 -7.45 -2.86
C GLU A 41 -2.12 -8.09 -2.65
N PRO A 42 -2.54 -8.99 -3.55
CA PRO A 42 -1.88 -9.33 -4.81
C PRO A 42 -2.04 -8.18 -5.83
N GLY A 43 -0.99 -7.89 -6.62
CA GLY A 43 -0.98 -6.78 -7.58
C GLY A 43 0.18 -5.79 -7.37
N GLY A 44 -0.05 -4.52 -7.68
CA GLY A 44 0.90 -3.42 -7.40
C GLY A 44 1.88 -3.10 -8.53
N ILE A 45 2.01 -3.96 -9.55
CA ILE A 45 2.73 -3.70 -10.80
C ILE A 45 1.98 -4.34 -11.99
N PRO A 46 2.16 -3.86 -13.24
CA PRO A 46 1.36 -4.32 -14.38
C PRO A 46 1.31 -5.84 -14.56
N ILE A 47 2.45 -6.52 -14.41
CA ILE A 47 2.53 -7.98 -14.53
C ILE A 47 1.80 -8.70 -13.37
N ALA A 48 1.90 -8.18 -12.14
CA ALA A 48 1.21 -8.76 -10.99
C ALA A 48 -0.31 -8.61 -11.12
N GLU A 49 -0.79 -7.47 -11.64
CA GLU A 49 -2.20 -7.25 -11.94
C GLU A 49 -2.73 -8.22 -13.02
N GLN A 50 -1.92 -8.57 -14.02
CA GLN A 50 -2.26 -9.60 -15.01
C GLN A 50 -2.36 -10.99 -14.39
N ILE A 51 -1.41 -11.34 -13.51
CA ILE A 51 -1.41 -12.63 -12.79
C ILE A 51 -2.65 -12.74 -11.90
N CYS A 52 -3.03 -11.68 -11.19
CA CYS A 52 -4.23 -11.67 -10.35
C CYS A 52 -5.48 -12.09 -11.12
N LYS A 53 -5.68 -11.55 -12.33
CA LYS A 53 -6.86 -11.84 -13.17
C LYS A 53 -6.97 -13.28 -13.64
N VAL A 54 -5.87 -14.04 -13.59
CA VAL A 54 -5.84 -15.45 -14.02
C VAL A 54 -6.11 -16.38 -12.85
N ILE A 55 -5.68 -16.00 -11.64
CA ILE A 55 -5.64 -16.88 -10.46
C ILE A 55 -6.81 -16.60 -9.50
N LEU A 56 -7.38 -15.39 -9.53
CA LEU A 56 -8.46 -14.91 -8.67
C LEU A 56 -9.68 -14.52 -9.51
#